data_AF-A0A482X5L8-F1
#
_entry.id   AF-A0A482X5L8-F1
#
_cell.length_a   1.000
_cell.length_b   1.000
_cell.length_c   1.000
_cell.angle_alpha   90.00
_cell.angle_beta   90.00
_cell.angle_gamma   90.00
#
_symmetry.space_group_name_H-M   'P 1'
#
loop_
_entity.id
_entity.type
_entity.pdbx_description
1 polymer ?
#
loop_
_entity_poly.entity_id
_entity_poly.type
_entity_poly.pdbx_seq_one_letter_code
_entity_poly.pdbx_strand_id
1 'polypeptide(L)'
;MPRSRDKILGQVFSGICSKMNRTKPLSSEDVMVTPLRRCLNTFDITLLGIGHMVGAGIYVLVGTVAKDQAGPGIIISFLIAGVTSMLAALCYAEFGTRIPKAGSAYVYTYVSVGEFWAFIIGWNIILEHMIGTGVKFASWINSGLTLVNLVVISFVVGLGLYYADLDNWTNYGFLPYGFSGVISGAATCFYAFVGFDSIATSGEEAKNPSFSIPVATILSLSIVCFGYVHVSGVLTLVIPYSQIEPTSALSSAFGSLHLPWAQMFIGVGALCGMTTTLLGSLFALPRCMYAMAQDGLLFSCFGHVNKSTQVPLLNLAVSGVLTAIIALLFDLEKLVEFMSIGTLLAYTIVSASVITLRYRPELSPLLREDSSMSDLAVNSPFTGVSDYSLGAAGRLKTYGPLHRFLDPLVGGCEPGAAVSSCVLIFSVFSASLCVHLRVTPIYGGHDWWSILTTIVIILTMVGCVVVIDGHEQNHSGLQGFKVPLVPYVPAMSVLCNVELMTHLNMLTWLRFVIWMALGLLVYFLYGMHHSKENRAAGTYSVLLSPSESNKPKWGSIQTPTKSPDTESEKNLQ
;
A
#
# COMPACT_ATOMS: atom_id res chain seq x y z
N MET A 1 39.93 9.04 24.51
CA MET A 1 38.47 8.92 24.76
C MET A 1 37.57 8.79 23.50
N PRO A 2 37.96 8.20 22.35
CA PRO A 2 37.04 8.01 21.21
C PRO A 2 36.03 6.85 21.39
N ARG A 3 36.44 5.74 22.05
CA ARG A 3 35.60 4.54 22.24
C ARG A 3 34.33 4.73 23.08
N SER A 4 34.22 5.80 23.86
CA SER A 4 33.01 6.09 24.67
C SER A 4 31.95 6.80 23.83
N ARG A 5 32.36 7.73 22.94
CA ARG A 5 31.43 8.43 22.03
C ARG A 5 30.81 7.46 21.03
N ASP A 6 31.57 6.52 20.47
CA ASP A 6 31.04 5.51 19.54
C ASP A 6 30.07 4.55 20.22
N LYS A 7 30.31 4.21 21.50
CA LYS A 7 29.39 3.39 22.30
C LYS A 7 28.11 4.14 22.67
N ILE A 8 28.20 5.42 23.01
CA ILE A 8 27.03 6.27 23.31
C ILE A 8 26.22 6.52 22.03
N LEU A 9 26.87 6.85 20.91
CA LEU A 9 26.22 6.96 19.60
C LEU A 9 25.57 5.65 19.18
N GLY A 10 26.24 4.51 19.39
CA GLY A 10 25.68 3.18 19.11
C GLY A 10 24.46 2.85 19.97
N GLN A 11 24.48 3.20 21.27
CA GLN A 11 23.34 3.01 22.18
C GLN A 11 22.18 3.95 21.86
N VAL A 12 22.46 5.22 21.53
CA VAL A 12 21.46 6.19 21.10
C VAL A 12 20.84 5.77 19.77
N PHE A 13 21.65 5.35 18.79
CA PHE A 13 21.18 4.88 17.50
C PHE A 13 20.38 3.58 17.61
N SER A 14 20.83 2.62 18.42
CA SER A 14 20.08 1.40 18.71
C SER A 14 18.75 1.70 19.43
N GLY A 15 18.73 2.65 20.36
CA GLY A 15 17.51 3.12 21.02
C GLY A 15 16.55 3.85 20.08
N ILE A 16 17.06 4.64 19.13
CA ILE A 16 16.26 5.30 18.09
C ILE A 16 15.70 4.27 17.10
N CYS A 17 16.52 3.33 16.63
CA CYS A 17 16.11 2.27 15.71
C CYS A 17 15.03 1.37 16.34
N SER A 18 15.20 1.02 17.63
CA SER A 18 14.18 0.27 18.38
C SER A 18 12.88 1.05 18.55
N LYS A 19 12.94 2.39 18.72
CA LYS A 19 11.74 3.25 18.77
C LYS A 19 11.04 3.34 17.42
N MET A 20 11.79 3.46 16.33
CA MET A 20 11.27 3.62 14.96
C MET A 20 10.63 2.33 14.41
N ASN A 21 11.11 1.16 14.85
CA ASN A 21 10.65 -0.14 14.35
C ASN A 21 9.54 -0.80 15.20
N ARG A 22 8.84 -0.01 16.03
CA ARG A 22 7.75 -0.50 16.88
C ARG A 22 6.53 -0.86 16.03
N THR A 23 5.97 -2.04 16.23
CA THR A 23 4.75 -2.48 15.53
C THR A 23 3.54 -2.38 16.45
N LYS A 24 2.39 -2.00 15.91
CA LYS A 24 1.13 -1.94 16.66
C LYS A 24 0.61 -3.36 16.95
N PRO A 25 0.47 -3.79 18.21
CA PRO A 25 -0.12 -5.08 18.52
C PRO A 25 -1.63 -5.04 18.24
N LEU A 26 -2.14 -6.01 17.49
CA LEU A 26 -3.58 -6.21 17.31
C LEU A 26 -4.00 -7.46 18.10
N SER A 27 -4.77 -7.29 19.17
CA SER A 27 -5.45 -8.42 19.81
C SER A 27 -6.59 -8.89 18.91
N SER A 28 -6.86 -10.19 18.86
CA SER A 28 -7.89 -10.78 17.99
C SER A 28 -9.30 -10.23 18.27
N GLU A 29 -9.56 -9.80 19.51
CA GLU A 29 -10.82 -9.17 19.92
C GLU A 29 -10.93 -7.72 19.39
N ASP A 30 -9.82 -6.97 19.34
CA ASP A 30 -9.82 -5.57 18.90
C ASP A 30 -9.98 -5.40 17.39
N VAL A 31 -9.75 -6.43 16.58
CA VAL A 31 -9.74 -6.31 15.10
C VAL A 31 -11.13 -5.99 14.54
N MET A 32 -12.20 -6.49 15.15
CA MET A 32 -13.58 -6.32 14.66
C MET A 32 -14.37 -5.22 15.37
N VAL A 33 -13.88 -4.69 16.49
CA VAL A 33 -14.57 -3.65 17.27
C VAL A 33 -14.45 -2.30 16.55
N THR A 34 -15.59 -1.75 16.13
CA THR A 34 -15.66 -0.49 15.40
C THR A 34 -16.70 0.44 16.03
N PRO A 35 -16.44 1.76 16.13
CA PRO A 35 -17.45 2.73 16.55
C PRO A 35 -18.49 3.02 15.45
N LEU A 36 -18.22 2.59 14.21
CA LEU A 36 -19.08 2.79 13.04
C LEU A 36 -20.12 1.67 12.89
N ARG A 37 -21.29 2.02 12.33
CA ARG A 37 -22.36 1.06 12.02
C ARG A 37 -22.05 0.35 10.69
N ARG A 38 -21.99 -0.98 10.70
CA ARG A 38 -21.83 -1.80 9.49
C ARG A 38 -23.09 -1.78 8.63
N CYS A 39 -23.14 -0.88 7.65
CA CYS A 39 -24.30 -0.64 6.80
C CYS A 39 -24.08 -0.91 5.31
N LEU A 40 -22.83 -0.90 4.83
CA LEU A 40 -22.51 -1.03 3.41
C LEU A 40 -22.52 -2.48 2.95
N ASN A 41 -23.20 -2.73 1.83
CA ASN A 41 -23.20 -4.02 1.15
C ASN A 41 -22.12 -4.08 0.05
N THR A 42 -21.86 -5.27 -0.51
CA THR A 42 -20.86 -5.43 -1.58
C THR A 42 -21.12 -4.53 -2.78
N PHE A 43 -22.38 -4.33 -3.15
CA PHE A 43 -22.78 -3.43 -4.24
C PHE A 43 -22.42 -1.97 -3.96
N ASP A 44 -22.73 -1.49 -2.75
CA ASP A 44 -22.44 -0.10 -2.34
C ASP A 44 -20.93 0.15 -2.33
N ILE A 45 -20.15 -0.81 -1.83
CA ILE A 45 -18.68 -0.74 -1.77
C ILE A 45 -18.09 -0.78 -3.19
N THR A 46 -18.67 -1.57 -4.09
CA THR A 46 -18.24 -1.63 -5.50
C THR A 46 -18.50 -0.30 -6.20
N LEU A 47 -19.70 0.28 -6.05
CA LEU A 47 -20.01 1.60 -6.60
C LEU A 47 -19.13 2.69 -5.99
N LEU A 48 -18.85 2.63 -4.68
CA LEU A 48 -17.92 3.55 -4.04
C LEU A 48 -16.52 3.45 -4.67
N GLY A 49 -16.01 2.23 -4.87
CA GLY A 49 -14.72 2.01 -5.54
C GLY A 49 -14.68 2.52 -6.99
N ILE A 50 -15.72 2.24 -7.78
CA ILE A 50 -15.84 2.74 -9.16
C ILE A 50 -15.91 4.26 -9.17
N GLY A 51 -16.72 4.87 -8.31
CA GLY A 51 -16.89 6.32 -8.25
C GLY A 51 -15.62 7.07 -7.86
N HIS A 52 -14.77 6.47 -7.03
CA HIS A 52 -13.46 7.02 -6.72
C HIS A 52 -12.50 6.95 -7.90
N MET A 53 -12.45 5.84 -8.63
CA MET A 53 -11.54 5.70 -9.79
C MET A 53 -12.02 6.52 -11.00
N VAL A 54 -13.34 6.49 -11.30
CA VAL A 54 -13.95 7.14 -12.47
C VAL A 54 -14.14 8.64 -12.21
N GLY A 55 -13.14 9.42 -12.60
CA GLY A 55 -13.16 10.88 -12.49
C GLY A 55 -12.26 11.57 -13.51
N ALA A 56 -11.39 12.45 -13.02
CA ALA A 56 -10.45 13.20 -13.87
C ALA A 56 -9.56 12.28 -14.74
N GLY A 57 -9.24 11.07 -14.27
CA GLY A 57 -8.48 10.07 -15.01
C GLY A 57 -9.08 9.72 -16.38
N ILE A 58 -10.38 9.44 -16.46
CA ILE A 58 -11.01 9.08 -17.74
C ILE A 58 -11.34 10.30 -18.61
N TYR A 59 -11.80 11.39 -17.98
CA TYR A 59 -12.33 12.55 -18.72
C TYR A 59 -11.26 13.52 -19.19
N VAL A 60 -10.13 13.61 -18.49
CA VAL A 60 -9.04 14.55 -18.80
C VAL A 60 -7.79 13.78 -19.24
N LEU A 61 -7.32 12.81 -18.45
CA LEU A 61 -6.01 12.21 -18.67
C LEU A 61 -5.92 11.37 -19.95
N VAL A 62 -7.02 10.72 -20.34
CA VAL A 62 -7.11 9.97 -21.61
C VAL A 62 -6.73 10.86 -22.79
N GLY A 63 -7.19 12.12 -22.80
CA GLY A 63 -6.89 13.08 -23.86
C GLY A 63 -5.42 13.45 -23.92
N THR A 64 -4.86 13.87 -22.78
CA THR A 64 -3.45 14.24 -22.66
C THR A 64 -2.52 13.08 -23.02
N VAL A 65 -2.77 11.87 -22.51
CA VAL A 65 -1.91 10.71 -22.79
C VAL A 65 -2.03 10.27 -24.26
N ALA A 66 -3.24 10.30 -24.83
CA ALA A 66 -3.44 9.93 -26.23
C ALA A 66 -2.73 10.91 -27.17
N LYS A 67 -2.80 12.21 -26.88
CA LYS A 67 -2.17 13.24 -27.71
C LYS A 67 -0.64 13.29 -27.54
N ASP A 68 -0.17 13.32 -26.30
CA ASP A 68 1.21 13.76 -26.01
C ASP A 68 2.18 12.61 -25.69
N GLN A 69 1.70 11.39 -25.41
CA GLN A 69 2.55 10.30 -24.92
C GLN A 69 2.43 8.99 -25.69
N ALA A 70 1.22 8.47 -25.92
CA ALA A 70 1.02 7.09 -26.38
C ALA A 70 0.33 6.97 -27.75
N GLY A 71 -0.40 7.99 -28.23
CA GLY A 71 -1.22 7.85 -29.44
C GLY A 71 -2.31 6.79 -29.26
N PRO A 72 -2.69 6.07 -30.34
CA PRO A 72 -3.56 4.89 -30.27
C PRO A 72 -3.05 3.78 -29.33
N GLY A 73 -1.73 3.73 -29.10
CA GLY A 73 -1.08 2.83 -28.15
C GLY A 73 -1.52 3.01 -26.69
N ILE A 74 -2.29 4.06 -26.38
CA ILE A 74 -2.88 4.30 -25.06
C ILE A 74 -3.70 3.10 -24.53
N ILE A 75 -4.28 2.29 -25.42
CA ILE A 75 -4.98 1.05 -25.05
C ILE A 75 -4.03 0.12 -24.29
N ILE A 76 -2.80 -0.04 -24.80
CA ILE A 76 -1.78 -0.87 -24.16
C ILE A 76 -1.33 -0.22 -22.84
N SER A 77 -1.19 1.10 -22.81
CA SER A 77 -0.86 1.84 -21.59
C SER A 77 -1.88 1.60 -20.46
N PHE A 78 -3.18 1.67 -20.77
CA PHE A 78 -4.24 1.37 -19.79
C PHE A 78 -4.29 -0.11 -19.38
N LEU A 79 -3.99 -1.04 -20.28
CA LEU A 79 -3.88 -2.46 -19.94
C LEU A 79 -2.73 -2.72 -18.98
N ILE A 80 -1.55 -2.16 -19.23
CA ILE A 80 -0.37 -2.27 -18.34
C ILE A 80 -0.68 -1.66 -16.98
N ALA A 81 -1.25 -0.45 -16.96
CA ALA A 81 -1.65 0.24 -15.74
C ALA A 81 -2.69 -0.57 -14.96
N GLY A 82 -3.73 -1.10 -15.62
CA GLY A 82 -4.79 -1.88 -14.99
C GLY A 82 -4.30 -3.20 -14.40
N VAL A 83 -3.39 -3.91 -15.09
CA VAL A 83 -2.76 -5.11 -14.54
C VAL A 83 -1.90 -4.77 -13.32
N THR A 84 -1.11 -3.70 -13.40
CA THR A 84 -0.28 -3.23 -12.27
C THR A 84 -1.14 -2.88 -11.06
N SER A 85 -2.21 -2.12 -11.26
CA SER A 85 -3.17 -1.77 -10.21
C SER A 85 -3.88 -3.00 -9.65
N MET A 86 -4.23 -4.00 -10.47
CA MET A 86 -4.83 -5.24 -10.00
C MET A 86 -3.88 -6.02 -9.09
N LEU A 87 -2.60 -6.13 -9.42
CA LEU A 87 -1.60 -6.81 -8.57
C LEU A 87 -1.51 -6.16 -7.19
N ALA A 88 -1.46 -4.82 -7.14
CA ALA A 88 -1.48 -4.06 -5.88
C ALA A 88 -2.81 -4.26 -5.14
N ALA A 89 -3.93 -4.21 -5.85
CA ALA A 89 -5.25 -4.30 -5.27
C ALA A 89 -5.56 -5.65 -4.63
N LEU A 90 -5.03 -6.75 -5.18
CA LEU A 90 -5.11 -8.06 -4.53
C LEU A 90 -4.40 -8.03 -3.15
N CYS A 91 -3.24 -7.37 -3.06
CA CYS A 91 -2.51 -7.20 -1.80
C CYS A 91 -3.32 -6.36 -0.78
N TYR A 92 -3.96 -5.29 -1.25
CA TYR A 92 -4.87 -4.49 -0.43
C TYR A 92 -6.11 -5.26 0.03
N ALA A 93 -6.70 -6.10 -0.84
CA ALA A 93 -7.86 -6.90 -0.49
C ALA A 93 -7.55 -7.88 0.65
N GLU A 94 -6.39 -8.55 0.60
CA GLU A 94 -5.96 -9.44 1.69
C GLU A 94 -5.81 -8.66 3.02
N PHE A 95 -5.15 -7.50 3.00
CA PHE A 95 -5.05 -6.66 4.21
C PHE A 95 -6.39 -6.13 4.70
N GLY A 96 -7.28 -5.69 3.80
CA GLY A 96 -8.61 -5.19 4.14
C GLY A 96 -9.49 -6.24 4.80
N THR A 97 -9.32 -7.53 4.43
CA THR A 97 -10.02 -8.62 5.12
C THR A 97 -9.41 -8.98 6.48
N ARG A 98 -8.08 -8.88 6.63
CA ARG A 98 -7.38 -9.20 7.87
C ARG A 98 -7.51 -8.11 8.94
N ILE A 99 -7.50 -6.86 8.50
CA ILE A 99 -7.51 -5.69 9.37
C ILE A 99 -8.58 -4.73 8.84
N PRO A 100 -9.88 -5.00 9.07
CA PRO A 100 -10.99 -4.16 8.64
C PRO A 100 -11.13 -2.92 9.53
N LYS A 101 -10.04 -2.15 9.68
CA LYS A 101 -9.97 -0.88 10.41
C LYS A 101 -9.77 0.29 9.46
N ALA A 102 -10.28 1.45 9.85
CA ALA A 102 -10.13 2.70 9.12
C ALA A 102 -8.66 3.16 9.19
N GLY A 103 -8.10 3.50 8.04
CA GLY A 103 -6.70 3.95 7.91
C GLY A 103 -5.90 3.20 6.84
N SER A 104 -6.46 2.17 6.20
CA SER A 104 -5.92 1.52 4.99
C SER A 104 -4.41 1.24 5.12
N ALA A 105 -3.60 1.65 4.15
CA ALA A 105 -2.17 1.41 4.08
C ALA A 105 -1.36 1.90 5.30
N TYR A 106 -1.79 2.96 5.99
CA TYR A 106 -1.15 3.42 7.23
C TYR A 106 -1.19 2.32 8.31
N VAL A 107 -2.39 1.81 8.59
CA VAL A 107 -2.59 0.78 9.63
C VAL A 107 -1.93 -0.53 9.21
N TYR A 108 -2.01 -0.90 7.92
CA TYR A 108 -1.38 -2.11 7.41
C TYR A 108 0.13 -2.10 7.64
N THR A 109 0.79 -0.98 7.31
CA THR A 109 2.23 -0.80 7.48
C THR A 109 2.64 -0.74 8.95
N TYR A 110 1.82 -0.14 9.82
CA TYR A 110 2.11 -0.05 11.26
C TYR A 110 2.12 -1.41 11.94
N VAL A 111 1.25 -2.31 11.50
CA VAL A 111 1.16 -3.68 12.04
C VAL A 111 2.27 -4.56 11.47
N SER A 112 2.59 -4.44 10.18
CA SER A 112 3.55 -5.31 9.49
C SER A 112 5.00 -4.90 9.68
N VAL A 113 5.34 -3.63 9.41
CA VAL A 113 6.71 -3.13 9.28
C VAL A 113 7.11 -2.27 10.48
N GLY A 114 6.24 -1.35 10.91
CA GLY A 114 6.46 -0.54 12.11
C GLY A 114 6.13 0.96 11.97
N GLU A 115 6.31 1.67 13.07
CA GLU A 115 5.88 3.05 13.29
C GLU A 115 6.45 4.05 12.28
N PHE A 116 7.75 3.98 12.00
CA PHE A 116 8.41 4.94 11.10
C PHE A 116 7.88 4.85 9.66
N TRP A 117 7.79 3.63 9.13
CA TRP A 117 7.24 3.38 7.80
C TRP A 117 5.75 3.70 7.75
N ALA A 118 5.02 3.41 8.83
CA ALA A 118 3.63 3.82 8.95
C ALA A 118 3.51 5.35 8.86
N PHE A 119 4.34 6.12 9.58
CA PHE A 119 4.31 7.57 9.48
C PHE A 119 4.56 8.07 8.06
N ILE A 120 5.58 7.54 7.37
CA ILE A 120 5.89 7.89 5.97
C ILE A 120 4.66 7.67 5.08
N ILE A 121 4.02 6.50 5.21
CA ILE A 121 2.82 6.18 4.44
C ILE A 121 1.64 7.08 4.82
N GLY A 122 1.38 7.28 6.10
CA GLY A 122 0.31 8.16 6.57
C GLY A 122 0.49 9.60 6.08
N TRP A 123 1.73 10.10 6.08
CA TRP A 123 2.07 11.43 5.56
C TRP A 123 1.85 11.54 4.04
N ASN A 124 2.09 10.46 3.29
CA ASN A 124 1.79 10.40 1.85
C ASN A 124 0.29 10.28 1.56
N ILE A 125 -0.46 9.50 2.34
CA ILE A 125 -1.92 9.39 2.20
C ILE A 125 -2.57 10.76 2.47
N ILE A 126 -2.06 11.52 3.45
CA ILE A 126 -2.52 12.89 3.71
C ILE A 126 -2.35 13.75 2.46
N LEU A 127 -1.18 13.70 1.83
CA LEU A 127 -0.91 14.45 0.61
C LEU A 127 -1.82 14.04 -0.55
N GLU A 128 -1.93 12.74 -0.79
CA GLU A 128 -2.77 12.16 -1.85
C GLU A 128 -4.21 12.66 -1.74
N HIS A 129 -4.79 12.58 -0.54
CA HIS A 129 -6.19 12.92 -0.36
C HIS A 129 -6.44 14.42 -0.18
N MET A 130 -5.41 15.21 0.14
CA MET A 130 -5.45 16.68 0.11
C MET A 130 -5.62 17.26 -1.29
N ILE A 131 -5.52 16.46 -2.34
CA ILE A 131 -5.76 16.93 -3.72
C ILE A 131 -7.24 16.71 -4.12
N GLY A 132 -8.01 15.94 -3.33
CA GLY A 132 -9.37 15.51 -3.68
C GLY A 132 -10.51 16.02 -2.80
N THR A 133 -10.32 16.94 -1.86
CA THR A 133 -11.38 17.22 -0.86
C THR A 133 -12.55 18.07 -1.38
N GLY A 134 -13.78 17.55 -1.26
CA GLY A 134 -15.05 18.30 -1.40
C GLY A 134 -15.88 18.37 -0.10
N VAL A 135 -17.04 19.02 -0.11
CA VAL A 135 -17.91 19.22 1.08
C VAL A 135 -18.80 17.99 1.36
N LYS A 136 -19.14 17.74 2.63
CA LYS A 136 -20.01 16.64 3.12
C LYS A 136 -21.31 16.46 2.33
N PHE A 137 -21.39 15.36 1.58
CA PHE A 137 -22.64 14.81 1.05
C PHE A 137 -22.76 13.31 1.34
N ALA A 138 -23.98 12.79 1.25
CA ALA A 138 -24.34 11.44 1.68
C ALA A 138 -23.87 10.34 0.69
N SER A 139 -23.47 9.18 1.21
CA SER A 139 -22.97 8.02 0.44
C SER A 139 -23.94 7.53 -0.67
N TRP A 140 -25.25 7.69 -0.48
CA TRP A 140 -26.25 7.35 -1.50
C TRP A 140 -26.17 8.25 -2.75
N ILE A 141 -25.77 9.52 -2.60
CA ILE A 141 -25.55 10.45 -3.72
C ILE A 141 -24.34 9.98 -4.53
N ASN A 142 -23.26 9.58 -3.85
CA ASN A 142 -22.06 9.05 -4.50
C ASN A 142 -22.38 7.83 -5.38
N SER A 143 -23.19 6.91 -4.85
CA SER A 143 -23.65 5.73 -5.59
C SER A 143 -24.50 6.11 -6.81
N GLY A 144 -25.41 7.08 -6.66
CA GLY A 144 -26.23 7.58 -7.76
C GLY A 144 -25.42 8.26 -8.88
N LEU A 145 -24.45 9.12 -8.52
CA LEU A 145 -23.58 9.77 -9.49
C LEU A 145 -22.67 8.77 -10.21
N THR A 146 -22.18 7.75 -9.50
CA THR A 146 -21.38 6.67 -10.10
C THR A 146 -22.18 5.92 -11.16
N LEU A 147 -23.46 5.63 -10.90
CA LEU A 147 -24.32 4.97 -11.88
C LEU A 147 -24.51 5.81 -13.14
N VAL A 148 -24.68 7.13 -12.98
CA VAL A 148 -24.72 8.07 -14.12
C VAL A 148 -23.42 8.01 -14.92
N ASN A 149 -22.26 7.97 -14.27
CA ASN A 149 -20.97 7.87 -14.97
C ASN A 149 -20.83 6.57 -15.77
N LEU A 150 -21.27 5.43 -15.21
CA LEU A 150 -21.24 4.16 -15.92
C LEU A 150 -22.14 4.18 -17.17
N VAL A 151 -23.30 4.85 -17.10
CA VAL A 151 -24.18 5.06 -18.26
C VAL A 151 -23.50 5.93 -19.31
N VAL A 152 -22.84 7.02 -18.90
CA VAL A 152 -22.13 7.92 -19.82
C VAL A 152 -20.97 7.20 -20.49
N ILE A 153 -20.18 6.42 -19.76
CA ILE A 153 -19.09 5.60 -20.32
C ILE A 153 -19.65 4.61 -21.36
N SER A 154 -20.72 3.90 -21.02
CA SER A 154 -21.35 2.94 -21.94
C SER A 154 -21.88 3.63 -23.20
N PHE A 155 -22.44 4.83 -23.05
CA PHE A 155 -22.89 5.66 -24.16
C PHE A 155 -21.74 6.12 -25.07
N VAL A 156 -20.63 6.61 -24.49
CA VAL A 156 -19.43 7.02 -25.24
C VAL A 156 -18.89 5.86 -26.07
N VAL A 157 -18.78 4.67 -25.47
CA VAL A 157 -18.29 3.47 -26.16
C VAL A 157 -19.25 3.08 -27.28
N GLY A 158 -20.56 3.01 -27.01
CA GLY A 158 -21.55 2.61 -28.02
C GLY A 158 -21.62 3.58 -29.21
N LEU A 159 -21.71 4.89 -28.94
CA LEU A 159 -21.80 5.90 -29.99
C LEU A 159 -20.48 6.04 -30.74
N GLY A 160 -19.35 6.00 -30.04
CA GLY A 160 -18.07 6.16 -30.72
C GLY A 160 -17.64 4.92 -31.51
N LEU A 161 -18.07 3.70 -31.15
CA LEU A 161 -17.91 2.53 -32.02
C LEU A 161 -18.69 2.67 -33.35
N TYR A 162 -19.83 3.37 -33.35
CA TYR A 162 -20.60 3.63 -34.56
C TYR A 162 -19.89 4.61 -35.51
N TYR A 163 -19.13 5.57 -34.97
CA TYR A 163 -18.34 6.55 -35.71
C TYR A 163 -16.84 6.20 -35.80
N ALA A 164 -16.46 4.98 -35.44
CA ALA A 164 -15.06 4.57 -35.43
C ALA A 164 -14.52 4.42 -36.86
N ASP A 165 -13.36 5.01 -37.12
CA ASP A 165 -12.64 4.87 -38.38
C ASP A 165 -11.27 4.22 -38.14
N LEU A 166 -11.05 3.05 -38.77
CA LEU A 166 -9.79 2.31 -38.67
C LEU A 166 -8.63 3.02 -39.37
N ASP A 167 -8.93 3.93 -40.31
CA ASP A 167 -7.92 4.72 -41.01
C ASP A 167 -7.14 5.63 -40.05
N ASN A 168 -7.74 6.00 -38.91
CA ASN A 168 -7.07 6.79 -37.87
C ASN A 168 -5.91 6.02 -37.20
N TRP A 169 -5.99 4.68 -37.13
CA TRP A 169 -4.91 3.87 -36.58
C TRP A 169 -3.86 3.47 -37.62
N THR A 170 -4.25 3.33 -38.89
CA THR A 170 -3.33 2.92 -39.96
C THR A 170 -2.53 4.09 -40.52
N ASN A 171 -3.17 5.23 -40.81
CA ASN A 171 -2.54 6.37 -41.46
C ASN A 171 -1.60 7.15 -40.53
N TYR A 172 -1.99 7.31 -39.27
CA TYR A 172 -1.19 8.02 -38.25
C TYR A 172 -0.27 7.08 -37.46
N GLY A 173 -0.41 5.77 -37.68
CA GLY A 173 0.33 4.72 -36.97
C GLY A 173 -0.20 4.45 -35.57
N PHE A 174 -0.17 3.17 -35.18
CA PHE A 174 -0.66 2.74 -33.87
C PHE A 174 0.26 3.15 -32.70
N LEU A 175 1.58 3.21 -32.94
CA LEU A 175 2.61 3.55 -31.95
C LEU A 175 3.50 4.71 -32.41
N PRO A 176 2.96 5.94 -32.51
CA PRO A 176 3.72 7.10 -33.01
C PRO A 176 4.91 7.46 -32.11
N TYR A 177 4.78 7.23 -30.80
CA TYR A 177 5.82 7.49 -29.79
C TYR A 177 6.64 6.23 -29.43
N GLY A 178 6.42 5.12 -30.15
CA GLY A 178 7.04 3.83 -29.88
C GLY A 178 6.66 3.23 -28.53
N PHE A 179 7.33 2.14 -28.16
CA PHE A 179 7.05 1.41 -26.92
C PHE A 179 7.43 2.22 -25.65
N SER A 180 8.41 3.11 -25.76
CA SER A 180 8.79 4.03 -24.68
C SER A 180 7.63 4.96 -24.30
N GLY A 181 6.93 5.51 -25.30
CA GLY A 181 5.73 6.34 -25.09
C GLY A 181 4.58 5.55 -24.44
N VAL A 182 4.42 4.27 -24.77
CA VAL A 182 3.42 3.40 -24.14
C VAL A 182 3.69 3.18 -22.65
N ILE A 183 4.95 2.93 -22.27
CA ILE A 183 5.32 2.73 -20.85
C ILE A 183 5.18 4.05 -20.06
N SER A 184 5.64 5.16 -20.62
CA SER A 184 5.47 6.49 -20.00
C SER A 184 3.98 6.85 -19.86
N GLY A 185 3.18 6.56 -20.90
CA GLY A 185 1.73 6.64 -20.88
C GLY A 185 1.09 5.78 -19.80
N ALA A 186 1.60 4.56 -19.58
CA ALA A 186 1.09 3.66 -18.54
C ALA A 186 1.30 4.22 -17.13
N ALA A 187 2.43 4.86 -16.86
CA ALA A 187 2.71 5.53 -15.58
C ALA A 187 1.73 6.68 -15.31
N THR A 188 1.39 7.44 -16.36
CA THR A 188 0.37 8.49 -16.29
C THR A 188 -1.02 7.87 -16.11
N CYS A 189 -1.42 6.92 -16.95
CA CYS A 189 -2.70 6.20 -16.89
C CYS A 189 -2.96 5.49 -15.56
N PHE A 190 -1.91 5.08 -14.83
CA PHE A 190 -2.02 4.49 -13.50
C PHE A 190 -2.81 5.40 -12.53
N TYR A 191 -2.70 6.72 -12.68
CA TYR A 191 -3.50 7.69 -11.93
C TYR A 191 -5.00 7.41 -12.02
N ALA A 192 -5.51 7.01 -13.19
CA ALA A 192 -6.93 6.77 -13.38
C ALA A 192 -7.45 5.56 -12.56
N PHE A 193 -6.56 4.68 -12.11
CA PHE A 193 -6.88 3.53 -11.27
C PHE A 193 -6.69 3.80 -9.76
N VAL A 194 -6.17 4.97 -9.40
CA VAL A 194 -6.07 5.38 -7.98
C VAL A 194 -7.47 5.54 -7.41
N GLY A 195 -7.68 5.02 -6.20
CA GLY A 195 -8.96 5.08 -5.50
C GLY A 195 -9.56 3.73 -5.12
N PHE A 196 -9.03 2.60 -5.61
CA PHE A 196 -9.50 1.28 -5.15
C PHE A 196 -9.19 1.01 -3.67
N ASP A 197 -8.19 1.68 -3.10
CA ASP A 197 -7.80 1.61 -1.70
C ASP A 197 -8.83 2.25 -0.73
N SER A 198 -9.74 3.06 -1.27
CA SER A 198 -10.94 3.52 -0.55
C SER A 198 -11.89 2.38 -0.15
N ILE A 199 -11.91 1.29 -0.94
CA ILE A 199 -12.69 0.08 -0.66
C ILE A 199 -12.19 -0.55 0.64
N ALA A 200 -10.87 -0.61 0.81
CA ALA A 200 -10.25 -1.13 2.03
C ALA A 200 -10.49 -0.21 3.24
N THR A 201 -10.52 1.11 3.03
CA THR A 201 -10.86 2.11 4.07
C THR A 201 -12.31 1.97 4.56
N SER A 202 -13.21 1.51 3.69
CA SER A 202 -14.62 1.26 4.02
C SER A 202 -14.85 -0.07 4.78
N GLY A 203 -13.78 -0.78 5.15
CA GLY A 203 -13.88 -2.07 5.83
C GLY A 203 -14.64 -2.04 7.17
N GLU A 204 -14.55 -0.94 7.92
CA GLU A 204 -15.29 -0.77 9.18
C GLU A 204 -16.81 -0.63 8.99
N GLU A 205 -17.25 -0.20 7.81
CA GLU A 205 -18.67 0.01 7.48
C GLU A 205 -19.26 -1.16 6.70
N ALA A 206 -18.43 -2.09 6.25
CA ALA A 206 -18.84 -3.26 5.50
C ALA A 206 -19.56 -4.28 6.40
N LYS A 207 -20.71 -4.79 5.96
CA LYS A 207 -21.44 -5.86 6.69
C LYS A 207 -20.59 -7.12 6.86
N ASN A 208 -19.98 -7.59 5.77
CA ASN A 208 -19.14 -8.78 5.71
C ASN A 208 -17.79 -8.44 5.07
N PRO A 209 -16.83 -7.86 5.81
CA PRO A 209 -15.57 -7.37 5.23
C PRO A 209 -14.76 -8.49 4.55
N SER A 210 -14.74 -9.70 5.11
CA SER A 210 -13.98 -10.85 4.58
C SER A 210 -14.40 -11.29 3.16
N PHE A 211 -15.63 -10.97 2.75
CA PHE A 211 -16.15 -11.31 1.41
C PHE A 211 -16.40 -10.06 0.55
N SER A 212 -16.97 -9.01 1.13
CA SER A 212 -17.34 -7.81 0.39
C SER A 212 -16.14 -7.03 -0.13
N ILE A 213 -15.05 -6.92 0.65
CA ILE A 213 -13.87 -6.14 0.24
C ILE A 213 -13.20 -6.76 -1.00
N PRO A 214 -12.82 -8.05 -1.00
CA PRO A 214 -12.13 -8.65 -2.15
C PRO A 214 -12.97 -8.66 -3.42
N VAL A 215 -14.26 -9.01 -3.29
CA VAL A 215 -15.18 -9.05 -4.43
C VAL A 215 -15.36 -7.65 -5.01
N ALA A 216 -15.60 -6.64 -4.16
CA ALA A 216 -15.75 -5.27 -4.60
C ALA A 216 -14.48 -4.76 -5.29
N THR A 217 -13.29 -5.01 -4.72
CA THR A 217 -12.00 -4.59 -5.31
C THR A 217 -11.76 -5.18 -6.69
N ILE A 218 -11.91 -6.50 -6.87
CA ILE A 218 -11.68 -7.15 -8.16
C ILE A 218 -12.72 -6.71 -9.19
N LEU A 219 -14.00 -6.66 -8.78
CA LEU A 219 -15.10 -6.27 -9.67
C LEU A 219 -14.97 -4.81 -10.12
N SER A 220 -14.70 -3.88 -9.20
CA SER A 220 -14.56 -2.46 -9.52
C SER A 220 -13.39 -2.22 -10.47
N LEU A 221 -12.22 -2.81 -10.20
CA LEU A 221 -11.04 -2.63 -11.06
C LEU A 221 -11.23 -3.24 -12.44
N SER A 222 -11.89 -4.39 -12.52
CA SER A 222 -12.18 -5.01 -13.82
C SER A 222 -13.10 -4.12 -14.66
N ILE A 223 -14.21 -3.65 -14.08
CA ILE A 223 -15.17 -2.76 -14.77
C ILE A 223 -14.47 -1.48 -15.24
N VAL A 224 -13.68 -0.86 -14.37
CA VAL A 224 -12.96 0.38 -14.68
C VAL A 224 -11.89 0.16 -15.75
N CYS A 225 -11.12 -0.93 -15.67
CA CYS A 225 -10.11 -1.27 -16.66
C CYS A 225 -10.72 -1.47 -18.05
N PHE A 226 -11.80 -2.24 -18.16
CA PHE A 226 -12.53 -2.39 -19.42
C PHE A 226 -13.08 -1.06 -19.92
N GLY A 227 -13.67 -0.25 -19.03
CA GLY A 227 -14.17 1.08 -19.38
C GLY A 227 -13.09 1.98 -19.97
N TYR A 228 -11.91 2.05 -19.35
CA TYR A 228 -10.80 2.90 -19.81
C TYR A 228 -10.21 2.42 -21.14
N VAL A 229 -10.03 1.11 -21.30
CA VAL A 229 -9.54 0.52 -22.55
C VAL A 229 -10.51 0.81 -23.71
N HIS A 230 -11.81 0.63 -23.50
CA HIS A 230 -12.81 0.87 -24.55
C HIS A 230 -12.94 2.36 -24.87
N VAL A 231 -13.03 3.22 -23.85
CA VAL A 231 -13.15 4.68 -24.07
C VAL A 231 -11.91 5.25 -24.77
N SER A 232 -10.71 4.84 -24.37
CA SER A 232 -9.47 5.28 -25.01
C SER A 232 -9.32 4.76 -26.44
N GLY A 233 -9.70 3.51 -26.70
CA GLY A 233 -9.71 2.95 -28.05
C GLY A 233 -10.71 3.66 -28.97
N VAL A 234 -11.93 3.87 -28.49
CA VAL A 234 -12.96 4.58 -29.24
C VAL A 234 -12.57 6.03 -29.53
N LEU A 235 -12.02 6.76 -28.54
CA LEU A 235 -11.57 8.13 -28.74
C LEU A 235 -10.53 8.23 -29.88
N THR A 236 -9.55 7.34 -29.89
CA THR A 236 -8.47 7.35 -30.89
C THR A 236 -8.88 6.79 -32.25
N LEU A 237 -10.01 6.07 -32.34
CA LEU A 237 -10.64 5.66 -33.60
C LEU A 237 -11.57 6.72 -34.17
N VAL A 238 -12.19 7.53 -33.32
CA VAL A 238 -13.13 8.59 -33.75
C VAL A 238 -12.38 9.80 -34.28
N ILE A 239 -11.25 10.18 -33.66
CA ILE A 239 -10.45 11.35 -34.08
C ILE A 239 -8.97 11.00 -34.10
N PRO A 240 -8.20 11.49 -35.10
CA PRO A 240 -6.75 11.40 -35.12
C PRO A 240 -6.11 11.91 -33.83
N TYR A 241 -5.16 11.17 -33.27
CA TYR A 241 -4.56 11.51 -31.97
C TYR A 241 -3.94 12.92 -31.91
N SER A 242 -3.48 13.45 -33.05
CA SER A 242 -2.90 14.80 -33.16
C SER A 242 -3.91 15.94 -32.98
N GLN A 243 -5.19 15.68 -33.23
CA GLN A 243 -6.28 16.66 -33.17
C GLN A 243 -7.09 16.58 -31.87
N ILE A 244 -6.77 15.63 -30.98
CA ILE A 244 -7.43 15.51 -29.69
C ILE A 244 -7.17 16.77 -28.86
N GLU A 245 -8.23 17.33 -28.27
CA GLU A 245 -8.11 18.42 -27.30
C GLU A 245 -7.82 17.84 -25.89
N PRO A 246 -6.66 18.09 -25.27
CA PRO A 246 -6.23 17.36 -24.07
C PRO A 246 -7.19 17.46 -22.87
N THR A 247 -7.76 18.64 -22.63
CA THR A 247 -8.52 18.94 -21.40
C THR A 247 -9.96 18.48 -21.45
N SER A 248 -10.51 18.26 -22.65
CA SER A 248 -11.93 17.95 -22.88
C SER A 248 -12.10 16.95 -24.01
N ALA A 249 -11.21 15.95 -24.07
CA ALA A 249 -11.08 15.05 -25.22
C ALA A 249 -12.38 14.35 -25.58
N LEU A 250 -13.09 13.78 -24.60
CA LEU A 250 -14.33 13.04 -24.88
C LEU A 250 -15.46 13.96 -25.36
N SER A 251 -15.67 15.12 -24.75
CA SER A 251 -16.78 16.01 -25.14
C SER A 251 -16.49 16.75 -26.44
N SER A 252 -15.27 17.26 -26.62
CA SER A 252 -14.83 17.91 -27.87
C SER A 252 -14.85 16.95 -29.05
N ALA A 253 -14.59 15.66 -28.82
CA ALA A 253 -14.58 14.68 -29.89
C ALA A 253 -15.93 14.58 -30.61
N PHE A 254 -17.02 14.36 -29.87
CA PHE A 254 -18.36 14.33 -30.46
C PHE A 254 -18.85 15.70 -30.94
N GLY A 255 -18.32 16.79 -30.38
CA GLY A 255 -18.53 18.14 -30.90
C GLY A 255 -17.98 18.30 -32.32
N SER A 256 -16.80 17.76 -32.60
CA SER A 256 -16.17 17.81 -33.94
C SER A 256 -16.94 16.97 -34.98
N LEU A 257 -17.68 15.95 -34.55
CA LEU A 257 -18.59 15.16 -35.38
C LEU A 257 -19.95 15.85 -35.65
N HIS A 258 -20.09 17.13 -35.30
CA HIS A 258 -21.33 17.90 -35.40
C HIS A 258 -22.49 17.33 -34.57
N LEU A 259 -22.21 16.68 -33.42
CA LEU A 259 -23.20 16.14 -32.48
C LEU A 259 -23.26 16.94 -31.16
N PRO A 260 -23.89 18.13 -31.14
CA PRO A 260 -23.88 19.01 -29.96
C PRO A 260 -24.63 18.42 -28.75
N TRP A 261 -25.68 17.61 -29.00
CA TRP A 261 -26.43 16.95 -27.92
C TRP A 261 -25.57 15.91 -27.19
N ALA A 262 -24.71 15.18 -27.91
CA ALA A 262 -23.81 14.19 -27.34
C ALA A 262 -22.69 14.86 -26.56
N GLN A 263 -22.14 15.97 -27.09
CA GLN A 263 -21.17 16.81 -26.37
C GLN A 263 -21.71 17.29 -25.03
N MET A 264 -22.95 17.79 -24.97
CA MET A 264 -23.57 18.24 -23.72
C MET A 264 -23.78 17.08 -22.74
N PHE A 265 -24.29 15.95 -23.22
CA PHE A 265 -24.53 14.76 -22.40
C PHE A 265 -23.23 14.25 -21.74
N ILE A 266 -22.16 14.14 -22.53
CA ILE A 266 -20.84 13.72 -22.04
C ILE A 266 -20.24 14.77 -21.10
N GLY A 267 -20.42 16.07 -21.39
CA GLY A 267 -20.00 17.16 -20.51
C GLY A 267 -20.66 17.11 -19.13
N VAL A 268 -21.97 16.86 -19.07
CA VAL A 268 -22.70 16.65 -17.80
C VAL A 268 -22.16 15.42 -17.08
N GLY A 269 -21.93 14.32 -17.80
CA GLY A 269 -21.30 13.11 -17.25
C GLY A 269 -19.91 13.36 -16.67
N ALA A 270 -19.09 14.16 -17.34
CA ALA A 270 -17.76 14.54 -16.84
C ALA A 270 -17.86 15.34 -15.53
N LEU A 271 -18.79 16.29 -15.43
CA LEU A 271 -19.04 17.05 -14.19
C LEU A 271 -19.52 16.14 -13.06
N CYS A 272 -20.44 15.22 -13.34
CA CYS A 272 -20.88 14.20 -12.38
C CYS A 272 -19.72 13.30 -11.93
N GLY A 273 -18.86 12.85 -12.86
CA GLY A 273 -17.68 12.05 -12.62
C GLY A 273 -16.69 12.72 -11.68
N MET A 274 -16.24 13.91 -12.05
CA MET A 274 -15.30 14.69 -11.23
C MET A 274 -15.88 14.98 -9.83
N THR A 275 -17.18 15.27 -9.73
CA THR A 275 -17.85 15.47 -8.44
C THR A 275 -17.87 14.20 -7.60
N THR A 276 -18.08 13.03 -8.22
CA THR A 276 -18.10 11.72 -7.55
C THR A 276 -16.76 11.44 -6.88
N THR A 277 -15.65 11.60 -7.63
CA THR A 277 -14.30 11.40 -7.10
C THR A 277 -13.98 12.36 -5.95
N LEU A 278 -14.36 13.64 -6.06
CA LEU A 278 -14.16 14.64 -5.00
C LEU A 278 -14.94 14.30 -3.72
N LEU A 279 -16.18 13.82 -3.85
CA LEU A 279 -16.98 13.36 -2.71
C LEU A 279 -16.39 12.09 -2.10
N GLY A 280 -15.77 11.25 -2.91
CA GLY A 280 -15.11 10.05 -2.45
C GLY A 280 -13.90 10.32 -1.54
N SER A 281 -12.99 11.18 -2.01
CA SER A 281 -11.77 11.52 -1.27
C SER A 281 -12.03 12.23 0.07
N LEU A 282 -13.22 12.80 0.25
CA LEU A 282 -13.66 13.44 1.50
C LEU A 282 -13.63 12.51 2.72
N PHE A 283 -13.91 11.21 2.54
CA PHE A 283 -13.99 10.29 3.68
C PHE A 283 -12.62 9.84 4.16
N ALA A 284 -11.64 9.72 3.28
CA ALA A 284 -10.37 9.07 3.58
C ALA A 284 -9.37 10.03 4.27
N LEU A 285 -9.26 11.30 3.85
CA LEU A 285 -8.29 12.23 4.45
C LEU A 285 -8.51 12.45 5.96
N PRO A 286 -9.71 12.83 6.43
CA PRO A 286 -9.90 13.10 7.85
C PRO A 286 -9.77 11.83 8.69
N ARG A 287 -10.12 10.66 8.15
CA ARG A 287 -9.95 9.36 8.82
C ARG A 287 -8.49 9.01 9.02
N CYS A 288 -7.65 9.21 8.01
CA CYS A 288 -6.21 8.97 8.13
C CYS A 288 -5.58 9.91 9.17
N MET A 289 -5.87 11.21 9.10
CA MET A 289 -5.37 12.18 10.08
C MET A 289 -5.90 11.90 11.50
N TYR A 290 -7.14 11.47 11.63
CA TYR A 290 -7.72 11.03 12.90
C TYR A 290 -7.00 9.81 13.47
N ALA A 291 -6.76 8.77 12.66
CA ALA A 291 -6.04 7.57 13.08
C ALA A 291 -4.59 7.88 13.50
N MET A 292 -3.88 8.71 12.73
CA MET A 292 -2.53 9.14 13.08
C MET A 292 -2.48 9.99 14.36
N ALA A 293 -3.47 10.86 14.57
CA ALA A 293 -3.59 11.65 15.79
C ALA A 293 -3.97 10.78 17.01
N GLN A 294 -4.81 9.76 16.82
CA GLN A 294 -5.12 8.78 17.85
C GLN A 294 -3.88 7.99 18.26
N ASP A 295 -3.00 7.65 17.33
CA ASP A 295 -1.76 6.91 17.63
C ASP A 295 -0.64 7.80 18.19
N GLY A 296 -0.87 9.13 18.25
CA GLY A 296 0.06 10.11 18.80
C GLY A 296 1.16 10.55 17.83
N LEU A 297 1.07 10.13 16.55
CA LEU A 297 2.03 10.44 15.51
C LEU A 297 1.81 11.82 14.88
N LEU A 298 0.57 12.33 14.94
CA LEU A 298 0.17 13.65 14.45
C LEU A 298 -0.47 14.46 15.59
N PHE A 299 -0.52 15.78 15.46
CA PHE A 299 -1.01 16.67 16.53
C PHE A 299 -2.40 16.26 17.04
N SER A 300 -2.55 16.19 18.36
CA SER A 300 -3.77 15.70 19.03
C SER A 300 -5.04 16.51 18.69
N CYS A 301 -4.92 17.75 18.24
CA CYS A 301 -6.04 18.59 17.81
C CYS A 301 -6.81 18.01 16.61
N PHE A 302 -6.13 17.28 15.71
CA PHE A 302 -6.75 16.64 14.56
C PHE A 302 -7.59 15.41 14.94
N GLY A 303 -7.37 14.86 16.14
CA GLY A 303 -8.12 13.75 16.71
C GLY A 303 -9.40 14.17 17.46
N HIS A 304 -9.68 15.47 17.62
CA HIS A 304 -10.83 15.93 18.40
C HIS A 304 -12.15 15.84 17.60
N VAL A 305 -13.10 15.03 18.08
CA VAL A 305 -14.40 14.81 17.43
C VAL A 305 -15.47 15.67 18.10
N ASN A 306 -16.26 16.40 17.31
CA ASN A 306 -17.38 17.18 17.83
C ASN A 306 -18.55 16.27 18.24
N LYS A 307 -19.12 16.49 19.44
CA LYS A 307 -20.19 15.67 20.01
C LYS A 307 -21.50 15.72 19.20
N SER A 308 -21.79 16.84 18.53
CA SER A 308 -23.02 17.00 17.75
C SER A 308 -22.93 16.37 16.36
N THR A 309 -21.82 16.64 15.64
CA THR A 309 -21.67 16.18 14.25
C THR A 309 -20.96 14.84 14.09
N GLN A 310 -20.36 14.30 15.17
CA GLN A 310 -19.58 13.05 15.17
C GLN A 310 -18.45 13.01 14.13
N VAL A 311 -17.93 14.18 13.73
CA VAL A 311 -16.83 14.32 12.77
C VAL A 311 -15.79 15.31 13.31
N PRO A 312 -14.49 15.10 13.06
CA PRO A 312 -13.45 16.05 13.45
C PRO A 312 -13.52 17.33 12.60
N LEU A 313 -14.27 18.33 13.07
CA LEU A 313 -14.55 19.56 12.32
C LEU A 313 -13.29 20.38 12.03
N LEU A 314 -12.37 20.50 13.00
CA LEU A 314 -11.12 21.24 12.83
C LEU A 314 -10.25 20.60 11.75
N ASN A 315 -10.11 19.28 11.80
CA ASN A 315 -9.39 18.51 10.80
C ASN A 315 -9.98 18.75 9.40
N LEU A 316 -11.30 18.60 9.27
CA LEU A 316 -11.99 18.84 8.00
C LEU A 316 -11.80 20.27 7.47
N ALA A 317 -11.89 21.29 8.34
CA ALA A 317 -11.71 22.68 7.95
C ALA A 317 -10.28 22.98 7.49
N VAL A 318 -9.28 22.55 8.27
CA VAL A 318 -7.86 22.76 7.95
C VAL A 318 -7.49 22.04 6.64
N SER A 319 -7.88 20.77 6.51
CA SER A 319 -7.63 19.98 5.30
C SER A 319 -8.31 20.57 4.06
N GLY A 320 -9.56 21.03 4.18
CA GLY A 320 -10.28 21.65 3.07
C GLY A 320 -9.67 22.97 2.60
N VAL A 321 -9.26 23.84 3.54
CA VAL A 321 -8.56 25.10 3.21
C VAL A 321 -7.22 24.81 2.55
N LEU A 322 -6.44 23.87 3.08
CA LEU A 322 -5.14 23.52 2.51
C LEU A 322 -5.27 22.93 1.10
N THR A 323 -6.29 22.10 0.87
CA THR A 323 -6.64 21.56 -0.45
C THR A 323 -7.01 22.67 -1.43
N ALA A 324 -7.85 23.63 -1.01
CA ALA A 324 -8.24 24.76 -1.85
C ALA A 324 -7.03 25.62 -2.24
N ILE A 325 -6.10 25.86 -1.32
CA ILE A 325 -4.85 26.57 -1.61
C ILE A 325 -4.01 25.80 -2.63
N ILE A 326 -3.83 24.49 -2.43
CA ILE A 326 -3.06 23.65 -3.37
C ILE A 326 -3.69 23.63 -4.76
N ALA A 327 -5.01 23.52 -4.85
CA ALA A 327 -5.75 23.55 -6.11
C ALA A 327 -5.64 24.90 -6.84
N LEU A 328 -5.43 26.01 -6.11
CA LEU A 328 -5.22 27.35 -6.70
C LEU A 328 -3.78 27.58 -7.15
N LEU A 329 -2.80 26.91 -6.54
CA LEU A 329 -1.37 27.15 -6.79
C LEU A 329 -0.76 26.24 -7.85
N PHE A 330 -1.35 25.08 -8.10
CA PHE A 330 -0.76 24.05 -8.96
C PHE A 330 -1.69 23.63 -10.09
N ASP A 331 -1.12 23.44 -11.28
CA ASP A 331 -1.81 22.86 -12.42
C ASP A 331 -2.15 21.39 -12.18
N LEU A 332 -3.24 20.93 -12.81
CA LEU A 332 -3.74 19.57 -12.68
C LEU A 332 -2.67 18.51 -12.98
N GLU A 333 -1.89 18.67 -14.06
CA GLU A 333 -0.83 17.73 -14.42
C GLU A 333 0.19 17.56 -13.28
N LYS A 334 0.55 18.67 -12.62
CA LYS A 334 1.54 18.65 -11.53
C LYS A 334 0.96 18.06 -10.25
N LEU A 335 -0.33 18.24 -10.01
CA LEU A 335 -1.05 17.58 -8.92
C LEU A 335 -1.17 16.07 -9.14
N VAL A 336 -1.48 15.65 -10.38
CA VAL A 336 -1.57 14.24 -10.78
C VAL A 336 -0.23 13.53 -10.60
N GLU A 337 0.86 14.10 -11.14
CA GLU A 337 2.21 13.53 -10.98
C GLU A 337 2.59 13.39 -9.50
N PHE A 338 2.23 14.39 -8.67
CA PHE A 338 2.55 14.42 -7.25
C PHE A 338 1.72 13.43 -6.42
N MET A 339 0.47 13.18 -6.81
CA MET A 339 -0.36 12.13 -6.22
C MET A 339 0.20 10.75 -6.55
N SER A 340 0.48 10.49 -7.83
CA SER A 340 0.91 9.18 -8.33
C SER A 340 2.17 8.66 -7.65
N ILE A 341 3.19 9.50 -7.41
CA ILE A 341 4.42 9.06 -6.72
C ILE A 341 4.15 8.59 -5.28
N GLY A 342 3.27 9.28 -4.55
CA GLY A 342 2.89 8.93 -3.18
C GLY A 342 2.11 7.62 -3.13
N THR A 343 1.14 7.46 -4.04
CA THR A 343 0.32 6.24 -4.14
C THR A 343 1.14 5.03 -4.56
N LEU A 344 2.04 5.17 -5.55
CA LEU A 344 2.93 4.08 -5.97
C LEU A 344 3.87 3.63 -4.85
N LEU A 345 4.39 4.57 -4.04
CA LEU A 345 5.18 4.23 -2.87
C LEU A 345 4.34 3.48 -1.81
N ALA A 346 3.11 3.92 -1.56
CA ALA A 346 2.20 3.23 -0.65
C ALA A 346 1.90 1.80 -1.12
N TYR A 347 1.64 1.60 -2.41
CA TYR A 347 1.32 0.29 -2.96
C TYR A 347 2.52 -0.65 -2.94
N THR A 348 3.73 -0.11 -3.14
CA THR A 348 4.99 -0.85 -3.00
C THR A 348 5.15 -1.37 -1.56
N ILE A 349 4.97 -0.51 -0.56
CA ILE A 349 5.12 -0.87 0.85
C ILE A 349 4.04 -1.85 1.32
N VAL A 350 2.79 -1.68 0.88
CA VAL A 350 1.70 -2.62 1.19
C VAL A 350 1.98 -4.00 0.57
N SER A 351 2.44 -4.05 -0.68
CA SER A 351 2.80 -5.31 -1.35
C SER A 351 3.94 -6.03 -0.63
N ALA A 352 5.00 -5.29 -0.26
CA ALA A 352 6.09 -5.81 0.58
C ALA A 352 5.58 -6.29 1.95
N SER A 353 4.64 -5.56 2.56
CA SER A 353 4.04 -5.88 3.85
C SER A 353 3.24 -7.18 3.83
N VAL A 354 2.58 -7.53 2.72
CA VAL A 354 1.85 -8.81 2.58
C VAL A 354 2.82 -9.97 2.73
N ILE A 355 3.98 -9.89 2.06
CA ILE A 355 5.01 -10.93 2.16
C ILE A 355 5.49 -11.01 3.61
N THR A 356 5.92 -9.91 4.23
CA THR A 356 6.40 -9.93 5.62
C THR A 356 5.36 -10.50 6.58
N LEU A 357 4.08 -10.16 6.41
CA LEU A 357 3.01 -10.65 7.27
C LEU A 357 2.75 -12.15 7.11
N ARG A 358 2.85 -12.70 5.88
CA ARG A 358 2.65 -14.14 5.61
C ARG A 358 3.72 -15.02 6.24
N TYR A 359 4.91 -14.50 6.48
CA TYR A 359 6.06 -15.25 6.97
C TYR A 359 6.47 -14.84 8.39
N ARG A 360 5.62 -14.07 9.10
CA ARG A 360 5.84 -13.74 10.51
C ARG A 360 5.33 -14.88 11.40
N PRO A 361 6.12 -15.37 12.38
CA PRO A 361 5.67 -16.41 13.30
C PRO A 361 4.55 -15.90 14.23
N GLU A 362 3.47 -16.67 14.37
CA GLU A 362 2.44 -16.43 15.38
C GLU A 362 2.88 -17.00 16.75
N LEU A 363 2.69 -16.22 17.81
CA LEU A 363 2.77 -16.72 19.18
C LEU A 363 1.41 -17.35 19.53
N SER A 364 1.35 -18.68 19.63
CA SER A 364 0.18 -19.36 20.18
C SER A 364 0.42 -19.66 21.66
N PRO A 365 -0.47 -19.25 22.58
CA PRO A 365 -0.37 -19.66 23.98
C PRO A 365 -0.67 -21.17 24.09
N LEU A 366 0.23 -21.94 24.70
CA LEU A 366 -0.03 -23.34 24.99
C LEU A 366 -1.00 -23.42 26.17
N LEU A 367 -2.23 -23.84 25.90
CA LEU A 367 -3.13 -24.28 26.96
C LEU A 367 -2.65 -25.67 27.40
N ARG A 368 -2.12 -25.78 28.63
CA ARG A 368 -1.90 -27.09 29.27
C ARG A 368 -3.27 -27.73 29.49
N GLU A 369 -3.61 -28.71 28.66
CA GLU A 369 -4.57 -29.73 29.05
C GLU A 369 -3.88 -30.65 30.08
N ASP A 370 -3.87 -30.25 31.36
CA ASP A 370 -3.56 -31.18 32.44
C ASP A 370 -4.79 -32.10 32.66
N SER A 371 -4.99 -33.03 31.73
CA SER A 371 -5.92 -34.15 31.89
C SER A 371 -5.26 -35.26 32.71
N SER A 372 -5.04 -35.04 34.01
CA SER A 372 -5.04 -36.10 35.03
C SER A 372 -4.79 -35.55 36.45
N MET A 373 -5.79 -35.81 37.30
CA MET A 373 -5.67 -36.18 38.73
C MET A 373 -5.82 -35.09 39.81
N SER A 374 -6.93 -35.27 40.54
CA SER A 374 -7.16 -35.10 41.99
C SER A 374 -7.18 -33.71 42.62
N ASP A 375 -8.32 -33.46 43.27
CA ASP A 375 -8.57 -32.49 44.32
C ASP A 375 -7.41 -32.36 45.31
N LEU A 376 -7.19 -31.12 45.79
CA LEU A 376 -6.32 -30.63 46.88
C LEU A 376 -5.06 -29.86 46.44
N ALA A 377 -5.23 -28.56 46.18
CA ALA A 377 -4.29 -27.54 46.67
C ALA A 377 -4.93 -26.15 46.57
N VAL A 378 -5.54 -25.71 47.67
CA VAL A 378 -5.83 -24.30 47.96
C VAL A 378 -4.50 -23.61 48.32
N ASN A 379 -4.30 -22.41 47.76
CA ASN A 379 -3.22 -21.44 48.03
C ASN A 379 -1.84 -21.67 47.36
N SER A 380 -1.70 -21.13 46.15
CA SER A 380 -0.45 -20.50 45.69
C SER A 380 -0.78 -19.26 44.86
N PRO A 381 -0.03 -18.14 45.00
CA PRO A 381 -0.26 -16.96 44.18
C PRO A 381 0.11 -17.28 42.73
N PHE A 382 -0.82 -16.96 41.82
CA PHE A 382 -0.71 -17.08 40.37
C PHE A 382 0.67 -16.67 39.84
N THR A 383 1.53 -17.65 39.55
CA THR A 383 2.62 -17.52 38.59
C THR A 383 2.37 -18.52 37.47
N GLY A 384 1.33 -18.28 36.69
CA GLY A 384 1.12 -18.97 35.42
C GLY A 384 2.12 -18.44 34.40
N VAL A 385 3.25 -19.13 34.23
CA VAL A 385 4.09 -18.97 33.05
C VAL A 385 3.31 -19.63 31.91
N SER A 386 2.61 -18.85 31.11
CA SER A 386 2.05 -19.34 29.85
C SER A 386 3.22 -19.65 28.91
N ASP A 387 3.56 -20.92 28.74
CA ASP A 387 4.52 -21.31 27.69
C ASP A 387 3.89 -20.96 26.33
N TYR A 388 4.61 -20.18 25.52
CA TYR A 388 4.17 -19.83 24.16
C TYR A 388 4.85 -20.76 23.17
N SER A 389 4.10 -21.43 22.30
CA SER A 389 4.68 -22.11 21.15
C SER A 389 4.83 -21.12 20.00
N LEU A 390 6.06 -20.98 19.49
CA LEU A 390 6.34 -20.22 18.29
C LEU A 390 5.90 -21.03 17.07
N GLY A 391 4.97 -20.51 16.28
CA GLY A 391 4.52 -21.15 15.04
C GLY A 391 5.67 -21.38 14.03
N ALA A 392 5.50 -22.34 13.14
CA ALA A 392 6.52 -22.71 12.14
C ALA A 392 6.72 -21.65 11.03
N ALA A 393 5.81 -20.68 10.92
CA ALA A 393 5.88 -19.63 9.91
C ALA A 393 7.18 -18.82 9.98
N GLY A 394 7.78 -18.58 8.82
CA GLY A 394 9.07 -17.89 8.71
C GLY A 394 10.28 -18.75 9.02
N ARG A 395 10.13 -20.06 9.28
CA ARG A 395 11.22 -21.03 9.28
C ARG A 395 11.42 -21.63 7.89
N LEU A 396 12.63 -22.13 7.64
CA LEU A 396 12.95 -22.82 6.39
C LEU A 396 12.14 -24.13 6.30
N LYS A 397 11.50 -24.39 5.15
CA LYS A 397 10.75 -25.63 4.90
C LYS A 397 11.64 -26.84 5.13
N THR A 398 11.27 -27.72 6.05
CA THR A 398 12.09 -28.88 6.45
C THR A 398 12.22 -29.94 5.33
N TYR A 399 11.39 -29.86 4.29
CA TYR A 399 11.34 -30.81 3.18
C TYR A 399 11.46 -30.11 1.82
N GLY A 400 12.41 -30.53 1.00
CA GLY A 400 12.56 -30.08 -0.39
C GLY A 400 14.01 -29.99 -0.87
N PRO A 401 14.27 -29.93 -2.20
CA PRO A 401 15.62 -29.80 -2.75
C PRO A 401 16.29 -28.47 -2.35
N LEU A 402 15.49 -27.42 -2.11
CA LEU A 402 15.91 -26.09 -1.69
C LEU A 402 16.46 -26.05 -0.26
N HIS A 403 15.97 -26.91 0.65
CA HIS A 403 16.41 -26.93 2.05
C HIS A 403 17.93 -27.19 2.16
N ARG A 404 18.45 -28.15 1.39
CA ARG A 404 19.88 -28.51 1.40
C ARG A 404 20.80 -27.37 0.97
N PHE A 405 20.30 -26.45 0.14
CA PHE A 405 21.05 -25.29 -0.35
C PHE A 405 20.88 -24.06 0.53
N LEU A 406 19.70 -23.87 1.13
CA LEU A 406 19.36 -22.69 1.93
C LEU A 406 19.71 -22.83 3.41
N ASP A 407 19.76 -24.04 3.96
CA ASP A 407 20.09 -24.31 5.36
C ASP A 407 21.48 -23.75 5.79
N PRO A 408 22.57 -23.92 5.00
CA PRO A 408 23.87 -23.34 5.33
C PRO A 408 23.91 -21.81 5.31
N LEU A 409 23.04 -21.17 4.53
CA LEU A 409 23.02 -19.72 4.30
C LEU A 409 22.08 -18.98 5.27
N VAL A 410 20.91 -19.57 5.54
CA VAL A 410 19.78 -18.90 6.18
C VAL A 410 19.18 -19.69 7.35
N GLY A 411 19.60 -20.95 7.56
CA GLY A 411 19.07 -21.82 8.62
C GLY A 411 19.31 -21.31 10.04
N GLY A 412 20.32 -20.47 10.25
CA GLY A 412 20.63 -19.84 11.55
C GLY A 412 19.90 -18.51 11.81
N CYS A 413 19.11 -18.00 10.86
CA CYS A 413 18.41 -16.73 11.03
C CYS A 413 17.16 -16.88 11.91
N GLU A 414 16.81 -15.82 12.64
CA GLU A 414 15.54 -15.78 13.39
C GLU A 414 14.33 -15.94 12.45
N PRO A 415 13.26 -16.65 12.88
CA PRO A 415 12.10 -16.90 12.05
C PRO A 415 11.47 -15.58 11.57
N GLY A 416 11.33 -15.44 10.24
CA GLY A 416 10.82 -14.23 9.57
C GLY A 416 11.85 -13.13 9.30
N ALA A 417 13.00 -13.09 9.99
CA ALA A 417 14.03 -12.07 9.76
C ALA A 417 14.70 -12.21 8.39
N ALA A 418 14.94 -13.44 7.97
CA ALA A 418 15.47 -13.76 6.65
C ALA A 418 14.54 -13.28 5.53
N VAL A 419 13.24 -13.56 5.67
CA VAL A 419 12.21 -13.15 4.70
C VAL A 419 12.10 -11.62 4.65
N SER A 420 12.02 -10.95 5.81
CA SER A 420 11.97 -9.48 5.86
C SER A 420 13.21 -8.83 5.23
N SER A 421 14.40 -9.42 5.43
CA SER A 421 15.64 -8.93 4.80
C SER A 421 15.61 -9.14 3.29
N CYS A 422 15.13 -10.29 2.81
CA CYS A 422 14.99 -10.57 1.38
C CYS A 422 13.98 -9.64 0.70
N VAL A 423 12.87 -9.30 1.35
CA VAL A 423 11.89 -8.33 0.83
C VAL A 423 12.51 -6.94 0.70
N LEU A 424 13.32 -6.50 1.67
CA LEU A 424 14.01 -5.22 1.62
C LEU A 424 15.07 -5.19 0.53
N ILE A 425 15.89 -6.25 0.43
CA ILE A 425 16.89 -6.41 -0.65
C ILE A 425 16.19 -6.39 -2.01
N PHE A 426 15.13 -7.17 -2.19
CA PHE A 426 14.36 -7.20 -3.44
C PHE A 426 13.84 -5.81 -3.83
N SER A 427 13.28 -5.06 -2.88
CA SER A 427 12.76 -3.71 -3.14
C SER A 427 13.88 -2.73 -3.54
N VAL A 428 15.04 -2.78 -2.89
CA VAL A 428 16.20 -1.93 -3.22
C VAL A 428 16.79 -2.30 -4.59
N PHE A 429 16.96 -3.60 -4.86
CA PHE A 429 17.47 -4.07 -6.15
C PHE A 429 16.48 -3.83 -7.29
N SER A 430 15.17 -3.86 -7.03
CA SER A 430 14.15 -3.43 -7.99
C SER A 430 14.35 -1.97 -8.39
N ALA A 431 14.53 -1.06 -7.42
CA ALA A 431 14.80 0.34 -7.70
C ALA A 431 16.14 0.53 -8.45
N SER A 432 17.17 -0.21 -8.05
CA SER A 432 18.46 -0.22 -8.74
C SER A 432 18.34 -0.71 -10.18
N LEU A 433 17.54 -1.75 -10.44
CA LEU A 433 17.32 -2.29 -11.78
C LEU A 433 16.66 -1.23 -12.67
N CYS A 434 15.57 -0.63 -12.20
CA CYS A 434 14.83 0.38 -12.95
C CYS A 434 15.71 1.60 -13.29
N VAL A 435 16.50 2.09 -12.31
CA VAL A 435 17.45 3.19 -12.56
C VAL A 435 18.53 2.77 -13.56
N HIS A 436 19.10 1.57 -13.42
CA HIS A 436 20.14 1.06 -14.32
C HIS A 436 19.65 0.92 -15.77
N LEU A 437 18.43 0.39 -15.95
CA LEU A 437 17.77 0.26 -17.26
C LEU A 437 17.51 1.62 -17.92
N ARG A 438 17.23 2.66 -17.12
CA ARG A 438 17.00 4.02 -17.62
C ARG A 438 18.30 4.74 -18.00
N VAL A 439 19.37 4.49 -17.25
CA VAL A 439 20.66 5.19 -17.43
C VAL A 439 21.51 4.56 -18.54
N THR A 440 21.48 3.23 -18.68
CA THR A 440 22.32 2.49 -19.66
C THR A 440 22.17 2.97 -21.11
N PRO A 441 20.97 3.24 -21.65
CA PRO A 441 20.81 3.75 -23.01
C PRO A 441 21.48 5.11 -23.25
N ILE A 442 21.66 5.92 -22.20
CA ILE A 442 22.24 7.27 -22.29
C ILE A 442 23.77 7.21 -22.52
N TYR A 443 24.44 6.17 -22.00
CA TYR A 443 25.90 6.05 -22.03
C TYR A 443 26.44 5.11 -23.12
N GLY A 444 25.61 4.65 -24.06
CA GLY A 444 26.07 3.81 -25.18
C GLY A 444 25.64 2.34 -25.14
N GLY A 445 24.63 1.98 -24.34
CA GLY A 445 23.71 0.85 -24.57
C GLY A 445 24.22 -0.60 -24.47
N HIS A 446 25.51 -0.87 -24.74
CA HIS A 446 25.98 -2.24 -24.97
C HIS A 446 27.35 -2.57 -24.38
N ASP A 447 27.80 -1.84 -23.36
CA ASP A 447 29.00 -2.23 -22.63
C ASP A 447 28.75 -3.54 -21.88
N TRP A 448 29.67 -4.50 -22.02
CA TRP A 448 29.61 -5.81 -21.34
C TRP A 448 29.37 -5.68 -19.84
N TRP A 449 29.97 -4.66 -19.21
CA TRP A 449 29.79 -4.38 -17.78
C TRP A 449 28.34 -4.06 -17.41
N SER A 450 27.61 -3.32 -18.24
CA SER A 450 26.20 -2.99 -17.98
C SER A 450 25.29 -4.23 -18.10
N ILE A 451 25.60 -5.11 -19.05
CA ILE A 451 24.89 -6.39 -19.19
C ILE A 451 25.17 -7.27 -17.96
N LEU A 452 26.42 -7.37 -17.55
CA LEU A 452 26.82 -8.12 -16.36
C LEU A 452 26.15 -7.59 -15.09
N THR A 453 26.13 -6.27 -14.86
CA THR A 453 25.46 -5.69 -13.69
C THR A 453 23.95 -5.95 -13.72
N THR A 454 23.31 -5.86 -14.89
CA THR A 454 21.89 -6.18 -15.05
C THR A 454 21.61 -7.63 -14.70
N ILE A 455 22.44 -8.57 -15.18
CA ILE A 455 22.32 -10.00 -14.86
C ILE A 455 22.48 -10.23 -13.36
N VAL A 456 23.48 -9.62 -12.71
CA VAL A 456 23.70 -9.76 -11.26
C VAL A 456 22.51 -9.24 -10.45
N ILE A 457 21.93 -8.11 -10.84
CA ILE A 457 20.74 -7.53 -10.19
C ILE A 457 19.55 -8.49 -10.31
N ILE A 458 19.28 -8.99 -11.53
CA ILE A 458 18.18 -9.94 -11.77
C ILE A 458 18.39 -11.24 -10.99
N LEU A 459 19.60 -11.80 -11.00
CA LEU A 459 19.92 -13.02 -10.23
C LEU A 459 19.74 -12.80 -8.73
N THR A 460 20.10 -11.63 -8.21
CA THR A 460 19.89 -11.30 -6.79
C THR A 460 18.40 -11.24 -6.45
N MET A 461 17.60 -10.58 -7.30
CA MET A 461 16.15 -10.50 -7.13
C MET A 461 15.49 -11.88 -7.19
N VAL A 462 15.86 -12.72 -8.16
CA VAL A 462 15.40 -14.11 -8.28
C VAL A 462 15.82 -14.91 -7.03
N GLY A 463 17.06 -14.74 -6.57
CA GLY A 463 17.56 -15.34 -5.34
C GLY A 463 16.72 -14.98 -4.12
N CYS A 464 16.36 -13.71 -3.95
CA CYS A 464 15.45 -13.27 -2.87
C CYS A 464 14.09 -13.98 -2.95
N VAL A 465 13.48 -14.07 -4.14
CA VAL A 465 12.19 -14.75 -4.33
C VAL A 465 12.30 -16.24 -4.00
N VAL A 466 13.38 -16.90 -4.42
CA VAL A 466 13.64 -18.32 -4.11
C VAL A 466 13.83 -18.55 -2.61
N VAL A 467 14.55 -17.66 -1.92
CA VAL A 467 14.70 -17.73 -0.46
C VAL A 467 13.33 -17.58 0.21
N ILE A 468 12.50 -16.63 -0.22
CA ILE A 468 11.16 -16.43 0.34
C ILE A 468 10.27 -17.66 0.10
N ASP A 469 10.29 -18.25 -1.10
CA ASP A 469 9.53 -19.47 -1.40
C ASP A 469 10.01 -20.69 -0.59
N GLY A 470 11.31 -20.71 -0.23
CA GLY A 470 11.89 -21.74 0.63
C GLY A 470 11.43 -21.72 2.09
N HIS A 471 10.76 -20.65 2.57
CA HIS A 471 10.25 -20.56 3.94
C HIS A 471 8.79 -21.00 4.05
N GLU A 472 8.37 -21.41 5.25
CA GLU A 472 6.97 -21.78 5.52
C GLU A 472 6.08 -20.55 5.68
N GLN A 473 4.95 -20.58 4.98
CA GLN A 473 3.91 -19.55 5.11
C GLN A 473 3.04 -19.83 6.33
N ASN A 474 2.61 -18.77 7.00
CA ASN A 474 1.58 -18.87 8.02
C ASN A 474 0.22 -19.14 7.36
N HIS A 475 -0.44 -20.21 7.76
CA HIS A 475 -1.78 -20.58 7.30
C HIS A 475 -2.87 -20.37 8.36
N SER A 476 -2.49 -20.27 9.64
CA SER A 476 -3.33 -20.04 10.82
C SER A 476 -3.78 -18.57 10.90
N GLY A 477 -4.97 -18.30 11.45
CA GLY A 477 -5.51 -16.94 11.62
C GLY A 477 -6.08 -16.25 10.36
N LEU A 478 -6.00 -16.89 9.18
CA LEU A 478 -6.39 -16.29 7.90
C LEU A 478 -7.89 -16.42 7.56
N GLN A 479 -8.77 -15.84 8.38
CA GLN A 479 -10.20 -15.75 8.06
C GLN A 479 -10.44 -14.66 7.00
N GLY A 480 -10.29 -14.97 5.72
CA GLY A 480 -10.52 -14.02 4.62
C GLY A 480 -9.88 -14.40 3.30
N PHE A 481 -9.89 -13.46 2.36
CA PHE A 481 -9.26 -13.60 1.05
C PHE A 481 -7.74 -13.65 1.17
N LYS A 482 -7.14 -14.53 0.36
CA LYS A 482 -5.69 -14.72 0.26
C LYS A 482 -5.26 -14.40 -1.17
N VAL A 483 -4.28 -13.52 -1.32
CA VAL A 483 -3.57 -13.30 -2.58
C VAL A 483 -3.05 -14.64 -3.10
N PRO A 484 -3.36 -15.00 -4.35
CA PRO A 484 -2.82 -16.20 -4.98
C PRO A 484 -1.33 -16.03 -5.27
N LEU A 485 -0.58 -17.15 -5.33
CA LEU A 485 0.81 -17.17 -5.78
C LEU A 485 1.77 -16.23 -5.00
N VAL A 486 1.61 -16.10 -3.68
CA VAL A 486 2.63 -15.44 -2.84
C VAL A 486 3.87 -16.34 -2.79
N PRO A 487 5.09 -15.82 -3.03
CA PRO A 487 5.49 -14.40 -3.06
C PRO A 487 5.48 -13.71 -4.43
N TYR A 488 5.18 -14.41 -5.53
CA TYR A 488 5.30 -13.89 -6.90
C TYR A 488 4.38 -12.70 -7.20
N VAL A 489 3.10 -12.75 -6.82
CA VAL A 489 2.14 -11.66 -7.11
C VAL A 489 2.55 -10.35 -6.41
N PRO A 490 2.82 -10.33 -5.08
CA PRO A 490 3.29 -9.11 -4.43
C PRO A 490 4.68 -8.65 -4.92
N ALA A 491 5.59 -9.57 -5.25
CA ALA A 491 6.90 -9.23 -5.80
C ALA A 491 6.81 -8.55 -7.18
N MET A 492 5.93 -9.07 -8.06
CA MET A 492 5.63 -8.43 -9.34
C MET A 492 4.97 -7.06 -9.15
N SER A 493 4.08 -6.92 -8.16
CA SER A 493 3.50 -5.60 -7.84
C SER A 493 4.57 -4.59 -7.41
N VAL A 494 5.52 -4.99 -6.57
CA VAL A 494 6.66 -4.13 -6.16
C VAL A 494 7.47 -3.71 -7.39
N LEU A 495 7.82 -4.66 -8.26
CA LEU A 495 8.58 -4.37 -9.48
C LEU A 495 7.86 -3.38 -10.40
N CYS A 496 6.58 -3.64 -10.71
CA CYS A 496 5.80 -2.78 -11.59
C CYS A 496 5.61 -1.38 -10.99
N ASN A 497 5.30 -1.27 -9.69
CA ASN A 497 5.13 0.04 -9.05
C ASN A 497 6.43 0.85 -9.07
N VAL A 498 7.58 0.21 -8.78
CA VAL A 498 8.89 0.86 -8.80
C VAL A 498 9.27 1.28 -10.23
N GLU A 499 8.99 0.46 -11.24
CA GLU A 499 9.21 0.83 -12.64
C GLU A 499 8.37 2.05 -13.04
N LEU A 500 7.07 2.08 -12.72
CA LEU A 500 6.21 3.23 -13.03
C LEU A 500 6.69 4.51 -12.33
N MET A 501 7.26 4.41 -11.11
CA MET A 501 7.83 5.55 -10.40
C MET A 501 9.05 6.17 -11.12
N THR A 502 9.85 5.37 -11.84
CA THR A 502 11.04 5.89 -12.55
C THR A 502 10.70 6.64 -13.84
N HIS A 503 9.52 6.40 -14.41
CA HIS A 503 9.01 7.13 -15.60
C HIS A 503 8.32 8.46 -15.25
N LEU A 504 8.23 8.80 -13.96
CA LEU A 504 7.76 10.11 -13.52
C LEU A 504 8.84 11.20 -13.69
N ASN A 505 8.39 12.44 -13.84
CA ASN A 505 9.27 13.60 -14.03
C ASN A 505 10.22 13.81 -12.84
N MET A 506 11.47 14.22 -13.11
CA MET A 506 12.47 14.51 -12.07
C MET A 506 12.02 15.65 -11.12
N LEU A 507 11.25 16.62 -11.63
CA LEU A 507 10.64 17.66 -10.80
C LEU A 507 9.67 17.11 -9.77
N THR A 508 8.98 16.00 -10.08
CA THR A 508 8.07 15.30 -9.17
C THR A 508 8.83 14.71 -8.00
N TRP A 509 9.97 14.08 -8.27
CA TRP A 509 10.87 13.55 -7.23
C TRP A 509 11.39 14.64 -6.30
N LEU A 510 11.80 15.78 -6.84
CA LEU A 510 12.26 16.90 -6.02
C LEU A 510 11.16 17.40 -5.07
N ARG A 511 9.95 17.62 -5.58
CA ARG A 511 8.79 18.05 -4.79
C ARG A 511 8.43 17.02 -3.72
N PHE A 512 8.46 15.73 -4.07
CA PHE A 512 8.21 14.63 -3.16
C PHE A 512 9.24 14.60 -2.02
N VAL A 513 10.53 14.76 -2.30
CA VAL A 513 11.58 14.81 -1.27
C VAL A 513 11.37 16.00 -0.32
N ILE A 514 11.00 17.18 -0.84
CA ILE A 514 10.70 18.36 -0.01
C ILE A 514 9.50 18.07 0.91
N TRP A 515 8.44 17.47 0.38
CA TRP A 515 7.26 17.10 1.17
C TRP A 515 7.58 16.06 2.24
N MET A 516 8.38 15.06 1.90
CA MET A 516 8.83 14.04 2.84
C MET A 516 9.72 14.63 3.93
N ALA A 517 10.58 15.59 3.61
CA ALA A 517 11.40 16.29 4.60
C ALA A 517 10.53 17.04 5.63
N LEU A 518 9.45 17.69 5.18
CA LEU A 518 8.48 18.34 6.08
C LEU A 518 7.78 17.32 7.00
N GLY A 519 7.36 16.18 6.46
CA GLY A 519 6.74 15.12 7.26
C GLY A 519 7.71 14.55 8.30
N LEU A 520 8.93 14.22 7.88
CA LEU A 520 9.95 13.70 8.78
C LEU A 520 10.28 14.69 9.89
N LEU A 521 10.29 16.00 9.61
CA LEU A 521 10.43 17.02 10.64
C LEU A 521 9.30 16.94 11.69
N VAL A 522 8.05 16.78 11.27
CA VAL A 522 6.91 16.58 12.19
C VAL A 522 7.07 15.28 13.00
N TYR A 523 7.51 14.19 12.38
CA TYR A 523 7.72 12.92 13.07
C TYR A 523 8.82 13.01 14.14
N PHE A 524 9.98 13.55 13.79
CA PHE A 524 11.11 13.64 14.73
C PHE A 524 10.84 14.65 15.86
N LEU A 525 10.18 15.78 15.57
CA LEU A 525 9.91 16.80 16.58
C LEU A 525 8.71 16.46 17.48
N TYR A 526 7.67 15.82 16.95
CA TYR A 526 6.42 15.57 17.67
C TYR A 526 6.09 14.08 17.79
N GLY A 527 5.98 13.38 16.66
CA GLY A 527 5.42 12.02 16.58
C GLY A 527 6.17 10.98 17.43
N MET A 528 7.49 10.93 17.32
CA MET A 528 8.33 9.99 18.09
C MET A 528 8.19 10.15 19.61
N HIS A 529 7.97 11.39 20.06
CA HIS A 529 7.87 11.71 21.49
C HIS A 529 6.46 11.43 22.05
N HIS A 530 5.43 11.60 21.22
CA HIS A 530 4.02 11.49 21.62
C HIS A 530 3.37 10.15 21.23
N SER A 531 4.06 9.28 20.50
CA SER A 531 3.59 7.93 20.16
C SER A 531 3.10 7.17 21.39
N LYS A 532 1.87 6.65 21.33
CA LYS A 532 1.26 5.91 22.44
C LYS A 532 1.99 4.60 22.73
N GLU A 533 2.56 3.96 21.71
CA GLU A 533 3.36 2.74 21.85
C GLU A 533 4.67 3.01 22.63
N ASN A 534 5.13 4.27 22.68
CA ASN A 534 6.23 4.68 23.55
C ASN A 534 5.87 4.62 25.04
N ARG A 535 4.60 4.88 25.40
CA ARG A 535 4.13 4.87 26.79
C ARG A 535 3.90 3.46 27.32
N ALA A 536 3.37 2.56 26.50
CA ALA A 536 3.16 1.16 26.88
C ALA A 536 4.48 0.50 27.32
N ALA A 537 5.55 0.63 26.53
CA ALA A 537 6.88 0.12 26.91
C ALA A 537 7.43 0.73 28.22
N GLY A 538 7.13 2.00 28.49
CA GLY A 538 7.52 2.68 29.73
C GLY A 538 6.77 2.15 30.96
N THR A 539 5.45 1.94 30.88
CA THR A 539 4.64 1.44 31.99
C THR A 539 4.98 -0.01 32.35
N TYR A 540 5.26 -0.87 31.36
CA TYR A 540 5.77 -2.23 31.62
C TYR A 540 7.16 -2.21 32.27
N SER A 541 8.04 -1.27 31.87
CA SER A 541 9.38 -1.16 32.48
C SER A 541 9.38 -0.67 33.93
N VAL A 542 8.34 0.04 34.37
CA VAL A 542 8.20 0.55 35.74
C VAL A 542 7.62 -0.51 36.70
N LEU A 543 6.85 -1.48 36.18
CA LEU A 543 6.35 -2.62 36.96
C LEU A 543 7.39 -3.74 37.12
N LEU A 544 8.50 -3.68 36.39
CA LEU A 544 9.64 -4.57 36.57
C LEU A 544 10.55 -4.05 37.67
N SER A 545 10.33 -4.56 38.89
CA SER A 545 11.23 -4.35 40.03
C SER A 545 12.63 -4.91 39.74
N PRO A 546 13.68 -4.52 40.51
CA PRO A 546 15.08 -4.87 40.25
C PRO A 546 15.39 -6.38 40.20
N SER A 547 14.44 -7.23 40.62
CA SER A 547 14.56 -8.69 40.63
C SER A 547 14.62 -9.34 39.24
N GLU A 548 14.19 -8.64 38.17
CA GLU A 548 14.31 -9.15 36.78
C GLU A 548 15.62 -8.75 36.07
N SER A 549 16.48 -7.94 36.69
CA SER A 549 17.77 -7.51 36.10
C SER A 549 18.75 -8.67 35.86
N ASN A 550 18.48 -9.85 36.43
CA ASN A 550 19.25 -11.08 36.22
C ASN A 550 18.57 -12.11 35.30
N LYS A 551 17.44 -11.79 34.64
CA LYS A 551 16.88 -12.67 33.61
C LYS A 551 17.62 -12.46 32.28
N PRO A 552 17.99 -13.53 31.57
CA PRO A 552 18.60 -13.40 30.25
C PRO A 552 17.68 -12.62 29.31
N LYS A 553 18.25 -11.69 28.55
CA LYS A 553 17.52 -10.93 27.52
C LYS A 553 16.95 -11.88 26.47
N TRP A 554 15.78 -11.52 25.95
CA TRP A 554 15.15 -12.10 24.76
C TRP A 554 16.20 -12.50 23.71
N GLY A 555 16.28 -13.80 23.38
CA GLY A 555 17.15 -14.32 22.33
C GLY A 555 18.53 -14.86 22.73
N SER A 556 18.92 -14.93 24.01
CA SER A 556 20.15 -15.65 24.38
C SER A 556 19.92 -17.16 24.51
N ILE A 557 20.47 -17.94 23.57
CA ILE A 557 20.62 -19.39 23.72
C ILE A 557 21.60 -19.64 24.87
N GLN A 558 21.14 -20.27 25.96
CA GLN A 558 22.06 -20.92 26.89
C GLN A 558 22.56 -22.20 26.19
N THR A 559 23.81 -22.17 25.72
CA THR A 559 24.56 -23.41 25.50
C THR A 559 24.58 -24.18 26.81
N PRO A 560 24.25 -25.48 26.84
CA PRO A 560 24.28 -26.25 28.07
C PRO A 560 25.72 -26.30 28.59
N THR A 561 26.00 -25.49 29.60
CA THR A 561 27.20 -25.64 30.40
C THR A 561 27.10 -26.99 31.09
N LYS A 562 28.04 -27.89 30.78
CA LYS A 562 28.27 -29.12 31.55
C LYS A 562 28.26 -28.76 33.04
N SER A 563 27.35 -29.37 33.79
CA SER A 563 27.32 -29.33 35.24
C SER A 563 28.65 -29.85 35.80
N PRO A 564 29.35 -29.09 36.65
CA PRO A 564 30.53 -29.58 37.35
C PRO A 564 30.09 -30.20 38.68
N ASP A 565 29.57 -31.44 38.66
CA ASP A 565 29.27 -32.18 39.89
C ASP A 565 29.53 -33.67 39.67
N THR A 566 30.80 -34.08 39.67
CA THR A 566 31.25 -35.45 40.03
C THR A 566 32.77 -35.48 40.20
N GLU A 567 33.30 -34.77 41.20
CA GLU A 567 34.69 -35.01 41.66
C GLU A 567 34.91 -34.55 43.11
N SER A 568 34.16 -35.15 44.03
CA SER A 568 34.40 -34.99 45.48
C SER A 568 33.91 -36.21 46.26
N GLU A 569 34.26 -37.42 45.82
CA GLU A 569 34.16 -38.62 46.65
C GLU A 569 35.06 -39.74 46.12
N LYS A 570 36.38 -39.57 46.28
CA LYS A 570 37.39 -40.65 46.24
C LYS A 570 38.72 -40.09 46.71
N ASN A 571 38.85 -39.90 48.02
CA ASN A 571 40.11 -39.84 48.77
C ASN A 571 39.80 -39.77 50.28
N LEU A 572 39.25 -40.86 50.82
CA LEU A 572 39.31 -41.22 52.25
C LEU A 572 38.74 -42.63 52.44
N GLN A 573 39.55 -43.63 52.07
CA GLN A 573 39.80 -44.90 52.78
C GLN A 573 40.66 -45.82 51.91
#